data_AF-J1KDE9-F1
#
_entry.id   AF-J1KDE9-F1
#
_cell.length_a   1.000
_cell.length_b   1.000
_cell.length_c   1.000
_cell.angle_alpha   90.00
_cell.angle_beta   90.00
_cell.angle_gamma   90.00
#
_symmetry.space_group_name_H-M   'P 1'
#
loop_
_entity.id
_entity.type
_entity.pdbx_description
1 polymer ?
#
loop_
_entity_poly.entity_id
_entity_poly.type
_entity_poly.pdbx_seq_one_letter_code
_entity_poly.pdbx_strand_id
1 'polypeptide(L)'
;MSSDTNARGITRAVPGVWHGRYGTARCPAHDDQLPSLSLSNGHDGRLLLTCYAGCSFKEIIQALRRIGLLEKQAFVDKTYDHRLSFSKQFCTDLKRTKQKAERAKKIWQQSQPIKDTLAETYLRMRGITCELPADLRFHDKCPHPLGMTLPALVALVKGAGSFAIHRTFLQTNGCKTDQKLAKAMLGSVMGGAVHLSQDNPKHLVICVRIETGLALLSGLLSEPVNLWASLSSL
;
A
#
# COMPACT_ATOMS: atom_id res chain seq x y z
N MET A 1 -37.58 -8.91 -4.63
CA MET A 1 -36.39 -8.50 -3.85
C MET A 1 -35.68 -7.44 -4.67
N SER A 2 -35.86 -6.16 -4.32
CA SER A 2 -35.33 -5.04 -5.09
C SER A 2 -33.80 -5.08 -5.06
N SER A 3 -33.17 -5.37 -6.19
CA SER A 3 -31.74 -5.16 -6.34
C SER A 3 -31.49 -3.67 -6.36
N ASP A 4 -30.89 -3.13 -5.30
CA ASP A 4 -30.44 -1.75 -5.26
C ASP A 4 -29.43 -1.52 -6.40
N THR A 5 -29.91 -0.95 -7.51
CA THR A 5 -29.13 -0.58 -8.70
C THR A 5 -28.28 0.66 -8.40
N ASN A 6 -27.44 0.56 -7.37
CA ASN A 6 -26.55 1.62 -6.92
C ASN A 6 -25.09 1.17 -7.06
N ALA A 7 -24.15 2.12 -7.00
CA ALA A 7 -22.73 1.85 -7.22
C ALA A 7 -22.18 0.76 -6.31
N ARG A 8 -22.66 0.68 -5.05
CA ARG A 8 -22.24 -0.34 -4.09
C ARG A 8 -22.71 -1.73 -4.48
N GLY A 9 -23.98 -1.87 -4.87
CA GLY A 9 -24.56 -3.12 -5.35
C GLY A 9 -23.79 -3.64 -6.56
N ILE A 10 -23.57 -2.78 -7.55
CA ILE A 10 -22.86 -3.15 -8.78
C ILE A 10 -21.41 -3.53 -8.47
N THR A 11 -20.70 -2.74 -7.66
CA THR A 11 -19.30 -3.02 -7.27
C THR A 11 -19.14 -4.40 -6.61
N ARG A 12 -20.13 -4.83 -5.83
CA ARG A 12 -20.12 -6.14 -5.17
C ARG A 12 -20.49 -7.29 -6.09
N ALA A 13 -21.21 -7.01 -7.17
CA ALA A 13 -21.71 -8.00 -8.11
C ALA A 13 -20.73 -8.28 -9.27
N VAL A 14 -19.77 -7.39 -9.52
CA VAL A 14 -18.61 -7.66 -10.38
C VAL A 14 -17.34 -7.86 -9.52
N PRO A 15 -16.25 -8.44 -10.05
CA PRO A 15 -15.01 -8.60 -9.30
C PRO A 15 -14.44 -7.23 -8.90
N GLY A 16 -14.74 -6.78 -7.68
CA GLY A 16 -14.47 -5.44 -7.20
C GLY A 16 -14.51 -5.29 -5.68
N VAL A 17 -14.14 -4.10 -5.21
CA VAL A 17 -14.03 -3.73 -3.79
C VAL A 17 -14.73 -2.39 -3.59
N TRP A 18 -15.60 -2.34 -2.58
CA TRP A 18 -16.29 -1.11 -2.16
C TRP A 18 -15.52 -0.40 -1.06
N HIS A 19 -15.24 0.89 -1.22
CA HIS A 19 -14.44 1.73 -0.33
C HIS A 19 -15.29 2.71 0.49
N GLY A 20 -16.54 2.36 0.74
CA GLY A 20 -17.49 3.18 1.51
C GLY A 20 -18.24 4.21 0.68
N ARG A 21 -17.53 5.05 -0.09
CA ARG A 21 -18.13 6.10 -0.95
C ARG A 21 -18.14 5.79 -2.45
N TYR A 22 -17.23 4.94 -2.89
CA TYR A 22 -17.08 4.53 -4.27
C TYR A 22 -16.59 3.08 -4.33
N GLY A 23 -16.64 2.49 -5.50
CA GLY A 23 -16.18 1.14 -5.76
C GLY A 23 -15.21 1.07 -6.92
N THR A 24 -14.32 0.08 -6.84
CA THR A 24 -13.39 -0.26 -7.91
C THR A 24 -13.65 -1.70 -8.34
N ALA A 25 -13.83 -1.94 -9.63
CA ALA A 25 -14.11 -3.28 -10.15
C ALA A 25 -13.43 -3.52 -11.50
N ARG A 26 -13.36 -4.79 -11.90
CA ARG A 26 -13.04 -5.16 -13.29
C ARG A 26 -14.16 -4.68 -14.20
N CYS A 27 -13.78 -4.01 -15.28
CA CYS A 27 -14.74 -3.52 -16.27
C CYS A 27 -15.32 -4.72 -17.05
N PRO A 28 -16.65 -4.88 -17.11
CA PRO A 28 -17.27 -5.98 -17.85
C PRO A 28 -17.28 -5.75 -19.37
N ALA A 29 -16.89 -4.57 -19.85
CA ALA A 29 -16.93 -4.22 -21.27
C ALA A 29 -15.69 -4.70 -22.06
N HIS A 30 -14.65 -5.17 -21.39
CA HIS A 30 -13.45 -5.76 -22.00
C HIS A 30 -12.91 -6.89 -21.11
N ASP A 31 -11.97 -7.68 -21.62
CA ASP A 31 -11.27 -8.68 -20.78
C ASP A 31 -10.31 -7.97 -19.83
N ASP A 32 -10.75 -7.83 -18.58
CA ASP A 32 -10.07 -7.02 -17.58
C ASP A 32 -9.40 -7.90 -16.52
N GLN A 33 -8.08 -7.86 -16.45
CA GLN A 33 -7.30 -8.65 -15.48
C GLN A 33 -7.13 -7.90 -14.15
N LEU A 34 -7.32 -6.58 -14.13
CA LEU A 34 -7.16 -5.71 -12.97
C LEU A 34 -8.33 -4.74 -12.87
N PRO A 35 -8.79 -4.34 -11.68
CA PRO A 35 -9.90 -3.40 -11.57
C PRO A 35 -9.65 -2.06 -12.30
N SER A 36 -10.35 -1.83 -13.41
CA SER A 36 -10.24 -0.61 -14.23
C SER A 36 -11.52 0.24 -14.28
N LEU A 37 -12.61 -0.23 -13.66
CA LEU A 37 -13.90 0.46 -13.58
C LEU A 37 -14.05 1.12 -12.20
N SER A 38 -14.33 2.43 -12.19
CA SER A 38 -14.79 3.15 -10.99
C SER A 38 -16.30 3.33 -11.03
N LEU A 39 -16.94 3.11 -9.87
CA LEU A 39 -18.38 3.26 -9.68
C LEU A 39 -18.64 4.15 -8.47
N SER A 40 -19.50 5.16 -8.61
CA SER A 40 -20.01 5.94 -7.49
C SER A 40 -21.44 6.41 -7.76
N ASN A 41 -22.13 6.83 -6.70
CA ASN A 41 -23.41 7.52 -6.84
C ASN A 41 -23.12 9.02 -6.87
N GLY A 42 -23.65 9.72 -7.88
CA GLY A 42 -23.68 11.18 -7.92
C GLY A 42 -24.58 11.75 -6.84
N HIS A 43 -24.42 13.04 -6.56
CA HIS A 43 -25.24 13.76 -5.57
C HIS A 43 -26.72 13.83 -5.95
N ASP A 44 -27.03 13.66 -7.23
CA ASP A 44 -28.37 13.60 -7.82
C ASP A 44 -28.92 12.16 -7.92
N GLY A 45 -28.23 11.19 -7.30
CA GLY A 45 -28.62 9.77 -7.30
C GLY A 45 -28.27 9.02 -8.59
N ARG A 46 -27.63 9.67 -9.57
CA ARG A 46 -27.22 9.01 -10.82
C ARG A 46 -25.99 8.13 -10.62
N LEU A 47 -25.90 7.04 -11.39
CA LEU A 47 -24.73 6.17 -11.38
C LEU A 47 -23.60 6.77 -12.22
N LEU A 48 -22.46 7.02 -11.60
CA LEU A 48 -21.25 7.46 -12.27
C LEU A 48 -20.37 6.24 -12.54
N LEU A 49 -20.07 6.03 -13.82
CA LEU A 49 -19.23 4.93 -14.31
C LEU A 49 -18.08 5.50 -15.10
N THR A 50 -16.87 5.02 -14.83
CA THR A 50 -15.71 5.35 -15.66
C THR A 50 -14.78 4.17 -15.80
N CYS A 51 -14.60 3.69 -17.04
CA CYS A 51 -13.60 2.70 -17.37
C CYS A 51 -12.31 3.40 -17.81
N TYR A 52 -11.21 3.07 -17.15
CA TYR A 52 -9.91 3.68 -17.44
C TYR A 52 -9.07 2.91 -18.48
N ALA A 53 -9.59 1.78 -18.97
CA ALA A 53 -9.02 1.07 -20.12
C ALA A 53 -9.52 1.64 -21.47
N GLY A 54 -10.50 2.56 -21.45
CA GLY A 54 -10.97 3.28 -22.63
C GLY A 54 -12.40 2.95 -23.07
N CYS A 55 -13.13 2.09 -22.36
CA CYS A 55 -14.53 1.83 -22.70
C CYS A 55 -15.38 3.09 -22.48
N SER A 56 -16.21 3.40 -23.47
CA SER A 56 -17.24 4.43 -23.38
C SER A 56 -18.29 4.06 -22.32
N PHE A 57 -18.96 5.07 -21.78
CA PHE A 57 -20.07 4.87 -20.84
C PHE A 57 -21.14 3.92 -21.41
N LYS A 58 -21.44 4.05 -22.72
CA LYS A 58 -22.40 3.19 -23.42
C LYS A 58 -21.99 1.72 -23.42
N GLU A 59 -20.72 1.42 -23.68
CA GLU A 59 -20.20 0.05 -23.66
C GLU A 59 -20.27 -0.56 -22.26
N ILE A 60 -19.95 0.22 -21.22
CA ILE A 60 -20.03 -0.22 -19.83
C ILE A 60 -21.49 -0.52 -19.44
N ILE A 61 -22.42 0.39 -19.72
CA ILE A 61 -23.86 0.18 -19.45
C ILE A 61 -24.39 -1.04 -20.20
N GLN A 62 -24.01 -1.21 -21.47
CA GLN A 62 -24.45 -2.36 -22.25
C GLN A 62 -23.89 -3.66 -21.67
N ALA A 63 -22.62 -3.68 -21.27
CA ALA A 63 -22.00 -4.84 -20.63
C ALA A 63 -22.67 -5.18 -19.30
N LEU A 64 -22.91 -4.19 -18.43
CA LEU A 64 -23.63 -4.34 -17.16
C LEU A 64 -25.06 -4.88 -17.36
N ARG A 65 -25.76 -4.42 -18.40
CA ARG A 65 -27.07 -4.98 -18.80
C ARG A 65 -26.99 -6.42 -19.26
N ARG A 66 -25.97 -6.78 -20.06
CA ARG A 66 -25.76 -8.17 -20.54
C ARG A 66 -25.57 -9.14 -19.37
N ILE A 67 -24.91 -8.70 -18.30
CA ILE A 67 -24.70 -9.50 -17.08
C ILE A 67 -25.83 -9.33 -16.04
N GLY A 68 -26.93 -8.67 -16.39
CA GLY A 68 -28.14 -8.58 -15.56
C GLY A 68 -28.05 -7.62 -14.37
N LEU A 69 -27.05 -6.74 -14.31
CA LEU A 69 -26.84 -5.80 -13.19
C LEU A 69 -27.49 -4.43 -13.39
N LEU A 70 -28.11 -4.19 -14.54
CA LEU A 70 -28.90 -3.00 -14.83
C LEU A 70 -30.20 -3.40 -15.53
N GLU A 71 -31.33 -2.87 -15.05
CA GLU A 71 -32.61 -3.05 -15.72
C GLU A 71 -32.67 -2.32 -17.07
N LYS A 72 -33.53 -2.81 -17.97
CA LYS A 72 -33.68 -2.29 -19.34
C LYS A 72 -34.08 -0.80 -19.39
N GLN A 73 -34.63 -0.25 -18.31
CA GLN A 73 -35.17 1.11 -18.20
C GLN A 73 -34.23 2.12 -17.51
N ALA A 74 -32.95 1.79 -17.27
CA ALA A 74 -32.01 2.79 -16.77
C ALA A 74 -31.92 3.97 -17.78
N PHE A 75 -32.46 5.13 -17.40
CA PHE A 75 -32.46 6.36 -18.20
C PHE A 75 -31.00 6.81 -18.41
N VAL A 76 -30.54 6.70 -19.66
CA VAL A 76 -29.24 7.24 -20.07
C VAL A 76 -29.49 8.67 -20.54
N ASP A 77 -29.16 9.63 -19.69
CA ASP A 77 -29.19 11.04 -20.09
C ASP A 77 -28.10 11.29 -21.13
N LYS A 78 -28.51 11.64 -22.36
CA LYS A 78 -27.62 11.80 -23.53
C LYS A 78 -26.77 13.07 -23.46
N THR A 79 -26.93 13.91 -22.44
CA THR A 79 -26.41 15.29 -22.41
C THR A 79 -25.16 15.49 -21.55
N TYR A 80 -24.58 14.45 -20.95
CA TYR A 80 -23.38 14.61 -20.11
C TYR A 80 -22.09 14.63 -20.94
N ASP A 81 -21.68 15.85 -21.29
CA ASP A 81 -20.35 16.17 -21.84
C ASP A 81 -19.27 16.04 -20.76
N HIS A 82 -18.19 15.34 -21.10
CA HIS A 82 -17.29 14.67 -20.16
C HIS A 82 -15.97 15.47 -20.01
N ARG A 83 -15.99 16.60 -19.30
CA ARG A 83 -14.76 17.21 -18.76
C ARG A 83 -14.59 16.88 -17.28
N LEU A 84 -14.33 15.60 -17.02
CA LEU A 84 -14.04 15.03 -15.70
C LEU A 84 -12.58 15.27 -15.28
N SER A 85 -12.35 16.27 -14.43
CA SER A 85 -11.07 16.52 -13.75
C SER A 85 -10.82 15.53 -12.60
N PHE A 86 -11.86 15.06 -11.90
CA PHE A 86 -11.76 14.15 -10.75
C PHE A 86 -11.38 12.71 -11.11
N SER A 87 -11.77 12.26 -12.31
CA SER A 87 -11.61 10.87 -12.79
C SER A 87 -10.16 10.54 -13.16
N LYS A 88 -9.43 11.48 -13.80
CA LYS A 88 -8.01 11.28 -14.15
C LYS A 88 -7.13 11.10 -12.91
N GLN A 89 -7.38 11.88 -11.86
CA GLN A 89 -6.56 11.91 -10.65
C GLN A 89 -6.60 10.58 -9.90
N PHE A 90 -7.79 9.98 -9.77
CA PHE A 90 -7.96 8.67 -9.13
C PHE A 90 -7.17 7.55 -9.82
N CYS A 91 -7.21 7.51 -11.15
CA CYS A 91 -6.48 6.50 -11.91
C CYS A 91 -4.96 6.71 -11.85
N THR A 92 -4.50 7.97 -11.86
CA THR A 92 -3.09 8.27 -11.64
C THR A 92 -2.63 7.83 -10.25
N ASP A 93 -3.47 7.98 -9.24
CA ASP A 93 -3.15 7.58 -7.87
C ASP A 93 -3.09 6.05 -7.70
N LEU A 94 -4.01 5.30 -8.31
CA LEU A 94 -3.94 3.83 -8.33
C LEU A 94 -2.71 3.31 -9.08
N LYS A 95 -2.44 3.83 -10.29
CA LYS A 95 -1.24 3.48 -11.06
C LYS A 95 0.03 3.79 -10.27
N ARG A 96 0.11 4.97 -9.65
CA ARG A 96 1.24 5.39 -8.80
C ARG A 96 1.41 4.48 -7.59
N THR A 97 0.30 4.07 -6.95
CA THR A 97 0.33 3.17 -5.79
C THR A 97 0.87 1.80 -6.16
N LYS A 98 0.39 1.22 -7.27
CA LYS A 98 0.91 -0.05 -7.80
C LYS A 98 2.39 0.05 -8.16
N GLN A 99 2.80 1.12 -8.86
CA GLN A 99 4.20 1.34 -9.20
C GLN A 99 5.09 1.48 -7.95
N LYS A 100 4.62 2.15 -6.89
CA LYS A 100 5.34 2.23 -5.61
C LYS A 100 5.49 0.86 -4.96
N ALA A 101 4.45 0.04 -4.96
CA ALA A 101 4.50 -1.31 -4.40
C ALA A 101 5.48 -2.22 -5.17
N GLU A 102 5.46 -2.18 -6.50
CA GLU A 102 6.42 -2.94 -7.33
C GLU A 102 7.87 -2.48 -7.10
N ARG A 103 8.10 -1.16 -6.99
CA ARG A 103 9.42 -0.62 -6.65
C ARG A 103 9.87 -1.06 -5.26
N ALA A 104 8.98 -1.05 -4.26
CA ALA A 104 9.28 -1.52 -2.91
C ALA A 104 9.67 -3.01 -2.92
N LYS A 105 8.90 -3.83 -3.64
CA LYS A 105 9.16 -5.26 -3.80
C LYS A 105 10.51 -5.53 -4.46
N LYS A 106 10.86 -4.78 -5.51
CA LYS A 106 12.16 -4.88 -6.18
C LYS A 106 13.31 -4.56 -5.24
N ILE A 107 13.22 -3.46 -4.49
CA ILE A 107 14.24 -3.09 -3.49
C ILE A 107 14.38 -4.21 -2.44
N TRP A 108 13.27 -4.73 -1.91
CA TRP A 108 13.29 -5.81 -0.93
C TRP A 108 13.98 -7.09 -1.45
N GLN A 109 13.72 -7.46 -2.70
CA GLN A 109 14.33 -8.62 -3.36
C GLN A 109 15.82 -8.43 -3.61
N GLN A 110 16.25 -7.20 -3.89
CA GLN A 110 17.66 -6.83 -4.07
C GLN A 110 18.40 -6.62 -2.74
N SER A 111 17.67 -6.59 -1.62
CA SER A 111 18.26 -6.43 -0.30
C SER A 111 18.75 -7.77 0.24
N GLN A 112 19.94 -7.77 0.83
CA GLN A 112 20.57 -8.94 1.44
C GLN A 112 20.19 -9.08 2.93
N PRO A 113 20.39 -10.26 3.55
CA PRO A 113 20.26 -10.43 4.99
C PRO A 113 21.06 -9.37 5.77
N ILE A 114 20.57 -8.99 6.95
CA ILE A 114 21.16 -7.90 7.72
C ILE A 114 22.53 -8.24 8.35
N LYS A 115 22.83 -9.52 8.52
CA LYS A 115 24.06 -9.99 9.17
C LYS A 115 25.31 -9.54 8.42
N ASP A 116 26.33 -9.09 9.17
CA ASP A 116 27.62 -8.65 8.66
C ASP A 116 27.50 -7.45 7.68
N THR A 117 26.56 -6.54 7.93
CA THR A 117 26.31 -5.36 7.09
C THR A 117 26.36 -4.03 7.86
N LEU A 118 26.45 -2.91 7.13
CA LEU A 118 26.34 -1.56 7.72
C LEU A 118 25.04 -1.35 8.49
N ALA A 119 23.94 -2.01 8.10
CA ALA A 119 22.68 -1.93 8.83
C ALA A 119 22.73 -2.66 10.17
N GLU A 120 23.43 -3.79 10.26
CA GLU A 120 23.69 -4.42 11.55
C GLU A 120 24.60 -3.51 12.40
N THR A 121 25.72 -3.04 11.85
CA THR A 121 26.63 -2.12 12.56
C THR A 121 25.89 -0.91 13.12
N TYR A 122 24.99 -0.30 12.33
CA TYR A 122 24.13 0.80 12.78
C TYR A 122 23.30 0.45 14.02
N LEU A 123 22.65 -0.72 14.03
CA LEU A 123 21.81 -1.15 15.15
C LEU A 123 22.67 -1.52 16.37
N ARG A 124 23.79 -2.22 16.18
CA ARG A 124 24.71 -2.60 17.26
C ARG A 124 25.33 -1.37 17.94
N MET A 125 25.72 -0.35 17.17
CA MET A 125 26.21 0.93 17.73
C MET A 125 25.16 1.67 18.58
N ARG A 126 23.87 1.35 18.42
CA ARG A 126 22.78 1.86 19.27
C ARG A 126 22.50 1.00 20.50
N GLY A 127 23.35 0.02 20.80
CA GLY A 127 23.19 -0.88 21.94
C GLY A 127 22.13 -1.96 21.73
N ILE A 128 21.71 -2.21 20.49
CA ILE A 128 20.75 -3.29 20.19
C ILE A 128 21.50 -4.63 20.21
N THR A 129 21.18 -5.47 21.18
CA THR A 129 21.85 -6.77 21.42
C THR A 129 20.97 -7.96 21.10
N CYS A 130 19.65 -7.79 20.98
CA CYS A 130 18.74 -8.86 20.57
C CYS A 130 19.06 -9.42 19.17
N GLU A 131 18.50 -10.59 18.88
CA GLU A 131 18.49 -11.17 17.53
C GLU A 131 17.72 -10.27 16.56
N LEU A 132 18.27 -10.08 15.36
CA LEU A 132 17.68 -9.21 14.35
C LEU A 132 16.77 -10.04 13.44
N PRO A 133 15.47 -9.71 13.32
CA PRO A 133 14.52 -10.51 12.56
C PRO A 133 14.80 -10.43 11.05
N ALA A 134 14.44 -11.47 10.32
CA ALA A 134 14.61 -11.56 8.86
C ALA A 134 13.81 -10.51 8.06
N ASP A 135 12.84 -9.85 8.71
CA ASP A 135 12.11 -8.70 8.17
C ASP A 135 12.98 -7.42 8.10
N LEU A 136 14.18 -7.44 8.67
CA LEU A 136 15.21 -6.41 8.52
C LEU A 136 16.31 -6.90 7.57
N ARG A 137 16.63 -6.07 6.59
CA ARG A 137 17.60 -6.34 5.52
C ARG A 137 18.47 -5.15 5.23
N PHE A 138 19.51 -5.35 4.44
CA PHE A 138 20.42 -4.30 4.00
C PHE A 138 20.41 -4.13 2.47
N HIS A 139 20.49 -2.90 2.01
CA HIS A 139 20.67 -2.58 0.59
C HIS A 139 21.76 -1.52 0.43
N ASP A 140 22.87 -1.88 -0.22
CA ASP A 140 24.07 -1.03 -0.33
C ASP A 140 23.86 0.24 -1.17
N LYS A 141 23.08 0.14 -2.26
CA LYS A 141 22.79 1.28 -3.17
C LYS A 141 21.30 1.58 -3.25
N CYS A 142 20.65 1.79 -2.11
CA CYS A 142 19.20 1.96 -2.06
C CYS A 142 18.77 3.30 -2.67
N PRO A 143 17.80 3.33 -3.60
CA PRO A 143 17.29 4.58 -4.16
C PRO A 143 16.70 5.51 -3.09
N HIS A 144 17.25 6.72 -2.98
CA HIS A 144 16.81 7.78 -2.08
C HIS A 144 15.73 8.66 -2.74
N PRO A 145 14.75 9.21 -1.99
CA PRO A 145 13.73 10.09 -2.57
C PRO A 145 14.27 11.33 -3.31
N LEU A 146 15.49 11.78 -2.96
CA LEU A 146 16.16 12.92 -3.60
C LEU A 146 16.95 12.53 -4.88
N GLY A 147 16.79 11.32 -5.41
CA GLY A 147 17.39 10.90 -6.68
C GLY A 147 18.78 10.27 -6.60
N MET A 148 19.47 10.41 -5.45
CA MET A 148 20.73 9.70 -5.17
C MET A 148 20.50 8.26 -4.70
N THR A 149 21.58 7.48 -4.52
CA THR A 149 21.54 6.16 -3.85
C THR A 149 22.39 6.19 -2.59
N LEU A 150 21.90 5.59 -1.52
CA LEU A 150 22.61 5.47 -0.23
C LEU A 150 22.46 4.05 0.33
N PRO A 151 23.42 3.57 1.13
CA PRO A 151 23.23 2.34 1.90
C PRO A 151 22.03 2.51 2.84
N ALA A 152 21.24 1.46 3.02
CA ALA A 152 20.04 1.54 3.84
C ALA A 152 19.74 0.25 4.59
N LEU A 153 19.28 0.42 5.83
CA LEU A 153 18.46 -0.57 6.53
C LEU A 153 17.06 -0.57 5.89
N VAL A 154 16.64 -1.72 5.37
CA VAL A 154 15.34 -1.93 4.73
C VAL A 154 14.51 -2.85 5.62
N ALA A 155 13.33 -2.40 6.02
CA ALA A 155 12.42 -3.15 6.87
C ALA A 155 11.11 -3.44 6.12
N LEU A 156 10.67 -4.69 6.13
CA LEU A 156 9.41 -5.12 5.52
C LEU A 156 8.22 -4.66 6.36
N VAL A 157 7.24 -4.02 5.71
CA VAL A 157 5.97 -3.65 6.34
C VAL A 157 4.94 -4.73 6.04
N LYS A 158 4.36 -5.31 7.10
CA LYS A 158 3.32 -6.34 7.05
C LYS A 158 1.96 -5.77 7.46
N GLY A 159 0.87 -6.40 7.03
CA GLY A 159 -0.50 -5.98 7.37
C GLY A 159 -1.05 -4.80 6.56
N ALA A 160 -0.23 -4.13 5.74
CA ALA A 160 -0.70 -3.09 4.83
C ALA A 160 -1.43 -3.67 3.60
N GLY A 161 -2.27 -2.85 2.96
CA GLY A 161 -3.04 -3.27 1.78
C GLY A 161 -2.21 -3.51 0.50
N SER A 162 -0.91 -3.21 0.51
CA SER A 162 0.01 -3.54 -0.58
C SER A 162 1.45 -3.67 -0.07
N PHE A 163 2.35 -4.20 -0.90
CA PHE A 163 3.75 -4.39 -0.52
C PHE A 163 4.41 -3.04 -0.20
N ALA A 164 5.05 -2.95 0.96
CA ALA A 164 5.72 -1.74 1.40
C ALA A 164 6.95 -2.02 2.23
N ILE A 165 7.88 -1.06 2.19
CA ILE A 165 9.12 -1.09 2.96
C ILE A 165 9.35 0.24 3.66
N HIS A 166 9.98 0.18 4.82
CA HIS A 166 10.58 1.32 5.50
C HIS A 166 12.09 1.30 5.27
N ARG A 167 12.68 2.44 4.91
CA ARG A 167 14.12 2.55 4.66
C ARG A 167 14.71 3.59 5.59
N THR A 168 15.72 3.20 6.37
CA THR A 168 16.59 4.12 7.12
C THR A 168 17.90 4.21 6.35
N PHE A 169 18.21 5.38 5.82
CA PHE A 169 19.42 5.60 5.03
C PHE A 169 20.61 5.86 5.94
N LEU A 170 21.75 5.31 5.56
CA LEU A 170 22.97 5.25 6.34
C LEU A 170 24.12 5.97 5.61
N GLN A 171 25.12 6.35 6.38
CA GLN A 171 26.44 6.73 5.94
C GLN A 171 27.36 5.50 5.93
N THR A 172 28.51 5.62 5.28
CA THR A 172 29.53 4.55 5.23
C THR A 172 30.16 4.26 6.59
N ASN A 173 30.10 5.20 7.54
CA ASN A 173 30.52 5.01 8.94
C ASN A 173 29.49 4.21 9.78
N GLY A 174 28.39 3.74 9.17
CA GLY A 174 27.33 3.02 9.87
C GLY A 174 26.38 3.93 10.66
N CYS A 175 26.54 5.25 10.64
CA CYS A 175 25.57 6.17 11.22
C CYS A 175 24.38 6.41 10.29
N LYS A 176 23.29 6.95 10.84
CA LYS A 176 22.17 7.42 10.03
C LYS A 176 22.62 8.65 9.23
N THR A 177 22.17 8.77 7.98
CA THR A 177 22.50 9.94 7.15
C THR A 177 21.98 11.25 7.73
N ASP A 178 22.74 12.33 7.52
CA ASP A 178 22.37 13.71 7.83
C ASP A 178 21.56 14.37 6.69
N GLN A 179 21.41 13.67 5.55
CA GLN A 179 20.60 14.14 4.44
C GLN A 179 19.12 14.26 4.85
N LYS A 180 18.42 15.23 4.24
CA LYS A 180 16.96 15.36 4.39
C LYS A 180 16.29 14.06 3.94
N LEU A 181 15.28 13.60 4.69
CA LEU A 181 14.62 12.29 4.51
C LEU A 181 15.50 11.08 4.87
N ALA A 182 16.24 11.17 5.98
CA ALA A 182 17.01 10.06 6.54
C ALA A 182 16.20 8.76 6.76
N LYS A 183 14.88 8.87 6.83
CA LYS A 183 13.94 7.74 6.77
C LYS A 183 12.91 7.98 5.68
N ALA A 184 12.57 6.94 4.92
CA ALA A 184 11.52 7.04 3.92
C ALA A 184 10.79 5.72 3.71
N MET A 185 9.47 5.80 3.68
CA MET A 185 8.61 4.68 3.33
C MET A 185 8.37 4.62 1.82
N LEU A 186 8.16 3.41 1.29
CA LEU A 186 7.80 3.19 -0.12
C LEU A 186 6.74 2.09 -0.18
N GLY A 187 5.62 2.39 -0.86
CA GLY A 187 4.42 1.55 -0.86
C GLY A 187 3.32 2.13 0.04
N SER A 188 2.22 1.40 0.21
CA SER A 188 1.19 1.76 1.18
C SER A 188 1.56 1.20 2.55
N VAL A 189 1.67 2.05 3.56
CA VAL A 189 2.04 1.65 4.93
C VAL A 189 0.90 1.75 5.93
N MET A 190 -0.23 2.34 5.51
CA MET A 190 -1.39 2.54 6.37
C MET A 190 -1.95 1.19 6.82
N GLY A 191 -2.12 1.03 8.14
CA GLY A 191 -2.55 -0.22 8.77
C GLY A 191 -1.47 -1.30 8.84
N GLY A 192 -0.24 -1.01 8.42
CA GLY A 192 0.88 -1.94 8.48
C GLY A 192 1.88 -1.63 9.61
N ALA A 193 2.72 -2.62 9.91
CA ALA A 193 3.81 -2.50 10.88
C ALA A 193 5.00 -3.40 10.48
N VAL A 194 6.18 -3.12 11.03
CA VAL A 194 7.32 -4.03 10.96
C VAL A 194 7.25 -4.97 12.17
N HIS A 195 7.23 -6.27 11.93
CA HIS A 195 7.19 -7.26 12.99
C HIS A 195 8.62 -7.49 13.47
N LEU A 196 8.89 -7.23 14.75
CA LEU A 196 10.22 -7.33 15.35
C LEU A 196 10.43 -8.64 16.12
N SER A 197 9.38 -9.17 16.74
CA SER A 197 9.35 -10.49 17.38
C SER A 197 7.98 -11.14 17.24
N GLN A 198 7.93 -12.47 17.28
CA GLN A 198 6.69 -13.27 17.24
C GLN A 198 6.71 -14.38 18.30
N ASP A 199 7.28 -14.10 19.47
CA ASP A 199 7.65 -15.12 20.45
C ASP A 199 6.53 -15.44 21.45
N ASN A 200 5.53 -14.57 21.58
CA ASN A 200 4.42 -14.77 22.52
C ASN A 200 3.11 -14.11 22.05
N PRO A 201 2.08 -14.90 21.70
CA PRO A 201 0.81 -14.37 21.21
C PRO A 201 -0.06 -13.72 22.30
N LYS A 202 0.26 -13.86 23.59
CA LYS A 202 -0.55 -13.30 24.69
C LYS A 202 -0.39 -11.80 24.87
N HIS A 203 0.79 -11.27 24.55
CA HIS A 203 1.13 -9.86 24.77
C HIS A 203 1.63 -9.23 23.48
N LEU A 204 0.93 -8.18 23.02
CA LEU A 204 1.35 -7.36 21.88
C LEU A 204 1.88 -6.02 22.38
N VAL A 205 3.14 -5.74 22.05
CA VAL A 205 3.78 -4.44 22.28
C VAL A 205 3.89 -3.69 20.96
N ILE A 206 3.41 -2.45 20.93
CA ILE A 206 3.51 -1.57 19.76
C ILE A 206 4.43 -0.41 20.09
N CYS A 207 5.43 -0.19 19.24
CA CYS A 207 6.34 0.95 19.35
C CYS A 207 6.32 1.80 18.07
N VAL A 208 6.73 3.06 18.19
CA VAL A 208 6.72 3.99 17.05
C VAL A 208 7.86 3.70 16.07
N ARG A 209 9.02 3.29 16.59
CA ARG A 209 10.26 3.14 15.81
C ARG A 209 10.82 1.73 15.94
N ILE A 210 11.44 1.26 14.86
CA ILE A 210 12.16 -0.02 14.82
C ILE A 210 13.22 -0.09 15.91
N GLU A 211 14.03 0.96 16.03
CA GLU A 211 15.14 1.02 16.99
C GLU A 211 14.63 0.97 18.44
N THR A 212 13.49 1.61 18.73
CA THR A 212 12.87 1.58 20.06
C THR A 212 12.35 0.18 20.40
N GLY A 213 11.71 -0.51 19.44
CA GLY A 213 11.23 -1.87 19.65
C GLY A 213 12.36 -2.88 19.87
N LEU A 214 13.42 -2.78 19.06
CA LEU A 214 14.61 -3.63 19.22
C LEU A 214 15.34 -3.36 20.54
N ALA A 215 15.37 -2.11 21.01
CA ALA A 215 15.93 -1.78 22.32
C ALA A 215 15.13 -2.45 23.46
N LEU A 216 13.81 -2.53 23.36
CA LEU A 216 12.99 -3.26 24.35
C LEU A 216 13.34 -4.75 24.38
N LEU A 217 13.49 -5.37 23.20
CA LEU A 217 13.90 -6.78 23.07
C LEU A 217 15.33 -7.04 23.56
N SER A 218 16.16 -6.01 23.72
CA SER A 218 17.57 -6.11 24.14
C SER A 218 17.75 -6.16 25.66
N GLY A 219 16.73 -6.63 26.40
CA GLY A 219 16.82 -6.91 27.84
C GLY A 219 15.93 -6.07 28.76
N LEU A 220 15.03 -5.25 28.21
CA LEU A 220 14.09 -4.43 29.02
C LEU A 220 12.75 -5.11 29.29
N LEU A 221 12.48 -6.24 28.62
CA LEU A 221 11.26 -7.01 28.79
C LEU A 221 11.52 -8.22 29.69
N SER A 222 10.64 -8.44 30.67
CA SER A 222 10.73 -9.56 31.63
C SER A 222 10.27 -10.89 31.05
N GLU A 223 9.58 -10.87 29.91
CA GLU A 223 9.06 -12.05 29.22
C GLU A 223 9.08 -11.86 27.70
N PRO A 224 9.06 -12.94 26.90
CA PRO A 224 8.92 -12.84 25.45
C PRO A 224 7.56 -12.22 25.08
N VAL A 225 7.55 -11.40 24.02
CA VAL A 225 6.35 -10.69 23.53
C VAL A 225 6.29 -10.74 22.00
N ASN A 226 5.10 -10.51 21.43
CA ASN A 226 4.98 -10.08 20.04
C ASN A 226 5.21 -8.57 19.99
N LEU A 227 6.22 -8.11 19.25
CA LEU A 227 6.56 -6.69 19.18
C LEU A 227 6.50 -6.15 17.76
N TRP A 228 5.70 -5.10 17.54
CA TRP A 228 5.53 -4.46 16.24
C TRP A 228 5.94 -2.99 16.27
N ALA A 229 6.60 -2.52 15.22
CA ALA A 229 6.89 -1.10 15.01
C ALA A 229 5.90 -0.49 13.99
N SER A 230 5.08 0.47 14.41
CA SER A 230 4.01 1.08 13.61
C SER A 230 4.46 2.12 12.57
N LEU A 231 5.73 2.54 12.66
CA LEU A 231 6.39 3.46 11.71
C LEU A 231 5.69 4.83 11.59
N SER A 232 6.16 5.83 12.33
CA SER A 232 5.71 7.22 12.13
C SER A 232 6.48 7.92 11.01
N SER A 233 5.78 8.60 10.10
CA SER A 233 6.39 9.59 9.21
C SER A 233 6.63 10.88 9.99
N LEU A 234 7.89 11.16 10.34
CA LEU A 234 8.36 12.51 10.69
C LEU A 234 9.19 13.04 9.53
#